data_AF-A0A0F5YNS9-F1
#
_entry.id   AF-A0A0F5YNS9-F1
#
_cell.length_a   1.000
_cell.length_b   1.000
_cell.length_c   1.000
_cell.angle_alpha   90.00
_cell.angle_beta   90.00
_cell.angle_gamma   90.00
#
_symmetry.space_group_name_H-M   'P 1'
#
loop_
_entity.id
_entity.type
_entity.pdbx_description
1 polymer ?
#
loop_
_entity_poly.entity_id
_entity_poly.type
_entity_poly.pdbx_seq_one_letter_code
_entity_poly.pdbx_strand_id
1 'polypeptide(L)'
;MSNYLAIATVTAILQQMLQTGIANDLPGARVTMIRPDNAGSGVSDTGINIFLYQASPNLTWRNADFGSRRPKDNLIKQAQLGLDLYYLLTFYGNEQELEPQRLLGSAIQTIIDQPTITSEMINRVVNSYSFPFLAASTLDEQVQVIKLSLLPMTSEELSRLWSTFFQLPYSLSLGFQATAILIEGRKLGKAPLPVRVRQFYFVPNQPMIEQVEPSAGINQPIIASSTLNIRGKQLLGNQTQIQIGEARVIPQNISDTQITLNFSALSSEQFNNLRAGVQGLQVIHASTDPIFAHSNRMIESNVIPLILRPTITIHPHRRNLEEVEVGLYSGDIEIQVDLRIGFKQRVFLLLNGITGENSESYIFAAKRRTRQTHTLIFSLENVKIGDYLARVQIDGAESPLNVDNDRYSGPILQIP
;
A
#
# COMPACT_ATOMS: atom_id res chain seq x y z
N MET A 1 -13.60 10.24 -32.97
CA MET A 1 -13.54 8.89 -32.37
C MET A 1 -14.86 8.20 -32.60
N SER A 2 -14.86 6.88 -32.85
CA SER A 2 -16.08 6.19 -33.31
C SER A 2 -17.08 5.88 -32.20
N ASN A 3 -18.36 6.14 -32.49
CA ASN A 3 -19.49 5.79 -31.65
C ASN A 3 -19.96 4.34 -31.86
N TYR A 4 -21.09 3.97 -31.23
CA TYR A 4 -21.66 2.63 -31.28
C TYR A 4 -22.08 2.15 -32.69
N LEU A 5 -22.26 3.05 -33.65
CA LEU A 5 -22.64 2.71 -35.03
C LEU A 5 -21.45 2.18 -35.85
N ALA A 6 -20.22 2.27 -35.32
CA ALA A 6 -19.00 1.85 -36.00
C ALA A 6 -19.08 0.42 -36.55
N ILE A 7 -19.53 -0.55 -35.73
CA ILE A 7 -19.63 -1.97 -36.12
C ILE A 7 -20.60 -2.14 -37.30
N ALA A 8 -21.79 -1.56 -37.22
CA ALA A 8 -22.80 -1.67 -38.28
C ALA A 8 -22.32 -0.98 -39.58
N THR A 9 -21.59 0.12 -39.45
CA THR A 9 -20.98 0.83 -40.58
C THR A 9 -19.94 -0.02 -41.28
N VAL A 10 -19.08 -0.73 -40.54
CA VAL A 10 -18.11 -1.67 -41.13
C VAL A 10 -18.81 -2.77 -41.92
N THR A 11 -19.87 -3.38 -41.36
CA THR A 11 -20.63 -4.42 -42.07
C THR A 11 -21.28 -3.88 -43.36
N ALA A 12 -21.86 -2.68 -43.34
CA ALA A 12 -22.45 -2.06 -44.52
C ALA A 12 -21.41 -1.70 -45.59
N ILE A 13 -20.21 -1.27 -45.19
CA ILE A 13 -19.09 -1.04 -46.11
C ILE A 13 -18.68 -2.35 -46.79
N LEU A 14 -18.55 -3.44 -46.03
CA LEU A 14 -18.23 -4.76 -46.60
C LEU A 14 -19.29 -5.20 -47.62
N GLN A 15 -20.57 -4.97 -47.32
CA GLN A 15 -21.66 -5.27 -48.26
C GLN A 15 -21.54 -4.46 -49.55
N GLN A 16 -21.35 -3.14 -49.45
CA GLN A 16 -21.24 -2.28 -50.64
C GLN A 16 -19.98 -2.61 -51.45
N MET A 17 -18.86 -2.86 -50.78
CA MET A 17 -17.58 -3.25 -51.37
C MET A 17 -17.73 -4.54 -52.19
N LEU A 18 -18.25 -5.60 -51.56
CA LEU A 18 -18.46 -6.88 -52.23
C LEU A 18 -19.53 -6.78 -53.33
N GLN A 19 -20.62 -6.04 -53.11
CA GLN A 19 -21.67 -5.86 -54.11
C GLN A 19 -21.13 -5.15 -55.37
N THR A 20 -20.23 -4.18 -55.18
CA THR A 20 -19.59 -3.46 -56.30
C THR A 20 -18.62 -4.38 -57.05
N GLY A 21 -17.85 -5.21 -56.34
CA GLY A 21 -16.94 -6.18 -56.95
C GLY A 21 -17.66 -7.21 -57.80
N ILE A 22 -18.70 -7.85 -57.26
CA ILE A 22 -19.41 -8.93 -57.96
C ILE A 22 -20.33 -8.46 -59.09
N ALA A 23 -20.71 -7.17 -59.11
CA ALA A 23 -21.70 -6.65 -60.05
C ALA A 23 -21.31 -6.87 -61.52
N ASN A 24 -20.01 -6.85 -61.83
CA ASN A 24 -19.49 -7.09 -63.18
C ASN A 24 -19.24 -8.58 -63.47
N ASP A 25 -18.92 -9.37 -62.45
CA ASP A 25 -18.49 -10.77 -62.61
C ASP A 25 -19.65 -11.76 -62.69
N LEU A 26 -20.74 -11.49 -61.94
CA LEU A 26 -21.94 -12.32 -61.93
C LEU A 26 -23.21 -11.43 -61.85
N PRO A 27 -23.77 -11.03 -63.00
CA PRO A 27 -24.97 -10.20 -63.04
C PRO A 27 -26.15 -10.86 -62.32
N GLY A 28 -26.81 -10.11 -61.44
CA GLY A 28 -27.96 -10.61 -60.65
C GLY A 28 -27.60 -11.14 -59.26
N ALA A 29 -26.32 -11.38 -58.98
CA ALA A 29 -25.86 -11.76 -57.65
C ALA A 29 -26.03 -10.62 -56.63
N ARG A 30 -26.53 -10.94 -55.44
CA ARG A 30 -26.73 -9.96 -54.37
C ARG A 30 -25.90 -10.28 -53.14
N VAL A 31 -25.47 -9.23 -52.44
CA VAL A 31 -24.80 -9.34 -51.15
C VAL A 31 -25.77 -9.00 -50.03
N THR A 32 -25.99 -9.95 -49.13
CA THR A 32 -26.86 -9.82 -47.96
C THR A 32 -26.03 -9.81 -46.67
N MET A 33 -26.62 -9.33 -45.56
CA MET A 33 -25.95 -9.22 -44.25
C MET A 33 -26.78 -9.88 -43.15
N ILE A 34 -27.53 -10.92 -43.51
CA ILE A 34 -28.52 -11.54 -42.62
C ILE A 34 -27.92 -12.73 -41.90
N ARG A 35 -28.51 -13.07 -40.76
CA ARG A 35 -28.15 -14.31 -40.07
C ARG A 35 -28.58 -15.51 -40.94
N PRO A 36 -27.73 -16.55 -41.08
CA PRO A 36 -28.00 -17.70 -41.94
C PRO A 36 -29.30 -18.46 -41.62
N ASP A 37 -29.85 -18.36 -40.41
CA ASP A 37 -31.10 -19.00 -39.97
C ASP A 37 -32.37 -18.55 -40.73
N ASN A 38 -32.33 -17.38 -41.38
CA ASN A 38 -33.45 -16.81 -42.12
C ASN A 38 -33.42 -17.11 -43.64
N ALA A 39 -32.78 -18.22 -44.04
CA ALA A 39 -32.59 -18.59 -45.45
C ALA A 39 -33.89 -18.71 -46.29
N GLY A 40 -35.07 -18.78 -45.65
CA GLY A 40 -36.35 -18.84 -46.35
C GLY A 40 -37.00 -17.50 -46.72
N SER A 41 -36.51 -16.35 -46.24
CA SER A 41 -37.22 -15.06 -46.41
C SER A 41 -36.37 -13.84 -46.79
N GLY A 42 -35.08 -14.01 -47.12
CA GLY A 42 -34.25 -12.87 -47.51
C GLY A 42 -32.85 -13.16 -48.09
N VAL A 43 -32.44 -14.43 -48.20
CA VAL A 43 -31.20 -14.80 -48.93
C VAL A 43 -31.55 -14.85 -50.42
N SER A 44 -30.75 -14.21 -51.26
CA SER A 44 -30.91 -14.31 -52.72
C SER A 44 -30.54 -15.71 -53.20
N ASP A 45 -31.27 -16.23 -54.20
CA ASP A 45 -31.00 -17.54 -54.81
C ASP A 45 -29.54 -17.69 -55.28
N THR A 46 -28.95 -16.60 -55.80
CA THR A 46 -27.52 -16.49 -56.14
C THR A 46 -26.92 -15.26 -55.47
N GLY A 47 -25.85 -15.43 -54.68
CA GLY A 47 -25.24 -14.32 -53.96
C GLY A 47 -24.28 -14.68 -52.83
N ILE A 48 -23.88 -13.65 -52.09
CA ILE A 48 -22.98 -13.75 -50.94
C ILE A 48 -23.72 -13.26 -49.70
N ASN A 49 -23.69 -14.02 -48.61
CA ASN A 49 -24.18 -13.53 -47.32
C ASN A 49 -23.02 -13.25 -46.37
N ILE A 50 -23.03 -12.07 -45.74
CA ILE A 50 -22.04 -11.62 -44.76
C ILE A 50 -22.61 -11.81 -43.36
N PHE A 51 -22.00 -12.69 -42.57
CA PHE A 51 -22.44 -12.95 -41.20
C PHE A 51 -21.35 -12.59 -40.18
N LEU A 52 -21.61 -11.61 -39.31
CA LEU A 52 -20.76 -11.29 -38.17
C LEU A 52 -20.99 -12.32 -37.04
N TYR A 53 -20.09 -13.29 -36.90
CA TYR A 53 -20.27 -14.40 -35.95
C TYR A 53 -19.56 -14.17 -34.61
N GLN A 54 -18.53 -13.32 -34.57
CA GLN A 54 -17.78 -13.05 -33.35
C GLN A 54 -17.21 -11.62 -33.35
N ALA A 55 -17.19 -11.00 -32.17
CA ALA A 55 -16.40 -9.80 -31.89
C ALA A 55 -15.49 -10.09 -30.69
N SER A 56 -14.20 -9.78 -30.80
CA SER A 56 -13.22 -9.99 -29.73
C SER A 56 -12.45 -8.70 -29.43
N PRO A 57 -11.91 -8.52 -28.21
CA PRO A 57 -11.03 -7.38 -27.92
C PRO A 57 -9.74 -7.44 -28.74
N ASN A 58 -9.41 -6.35 -29.43
CA ASN A 58 -8.15 -6.22 -30.14
C ASN A 58 -6.99 -6.12 -29.14
N LEU A 59 -5.99 -7.01 -29.26
CA LEU A 59 -4.90 -7.12 -28.28
C LEU A 59 -4.05 -5.86 -28.17
N THR A 60 -3.88 -5.11 -29.26
CA THR A 60 -3.10 -3.87 -29.30
C THR A 60 -3.79 -2.75 -28.53
N TRP A 61 -5.13 -2.73 -28.52
CA TRP A 61 -5.95 -1.65 -27.96
C TRP A 61 -6.65 -2.01 -26.65
N ARG A 62 -6.58 -3.26 -26.21
CA ARG A 62 -7.24 -3.75 -24.98
C ARG A 62 -6.88 -2.95 -23.72
N ASN A 63 -5.67 -2.37 -23.67
CA ASN A 63 -5.16 -1.65 -22.50
C ASN A 63 -5.04 -0.12 -22.70
N ALA A 64 -5.59 0.44 -23.79
CA ALA A 64 -5.48 1.87 -24.09
C ALA A 64 -6.02 2.78 -22.97
N ASP A 65 -6.91 2.25 -22.12
CA ASP A 65 -7.60 2.98 -21.05
C ASP A 65 -6.95 2.89 -19.66
N PHE A 66 -5.87 2.13 -19.46
CA PHE A 66 -5.34 1.86 -18.11
C PHE A 66 -4.83 3.12 -17.37
N GLY A 67 -4.47 4.20 -18.08
CA GLY A 67 -4.07 5.48 -17.49
C GLY A 67 -5.23 6.44 -17.18
N SER A 68 -6.48 6.06 -17.49
CA SER A 68 -7.62 6.98 -17.48
C SER A 68 -8.39 7.02 -16.15
N ARG A 69 -8.00 6.30 -15.09
CA ARG A 69 -8.81 6.19 -13.87
C ARG A 69 -8.11 6.80 -12.64
N ARG A 70 -8.76 7.78 -12.01
CA ARG A 70 -8.40 8.19 -10.65
C ARG A 70 -8.87 7.15 -9.62
N PRO A 71 -8.20 7.02 -8.47
CA PRO A 71 -8.63 6.15 -7.37
C PRO A 71 -10.05 6.43 -6.82
N LYS A 72 -10.62 7.60 -7.13
CA LYS A 72 -11.97 8.04 -6.70
C LYS A 72 -12.93 8.21 -7.89
N ASP A 73 -12.98 7.20 -8.77
CA ASP A 73 -13.99 6.97 -9.83
C ASP A 73 -14.21 8.12 -10.85
N ASN A 74 -13.21 8.98 -11.00
CA ASN A 74 -13.21 10.00 -12.05
C ASN A 74 -12.32 9.55 -13.20
N LEU A 75 -12.91 9.45 -14.38
CA LEU A 75 -12.17 9.26 -15.63
C LEU A 75 -11.31 10.51 -15.88
N ILE A 76 -10.07 10.33 -16.31
CA ILE A 76 -9.12 11.37 -16.76
C ILE A 76 -9.29 11.59 -18.27
N LYS A 77 -9.63 10.53 -19.00
CA LYS A 77 -9.96 10.52 -20.43
C LYS A 77 -11.20 9.63 -20.65
N GLN A 78 -11.97 9.87 -21.71
CA GLN A 78 -12.99 8.92 -22.16
C GLN A 78 -12.37 7.53 -22.37
N ALA A 79 -13.13 6.51 -21.98
CA ALA A 79 -12.76 5.12 -22.16
C ALA A 79 -12.97 4.69 -23.61
N GLN A 80 -12.05 3.91 -24.17
CA GLN A 80 -12.04 3.38 -25.51
C GLN A 80 -11.70 1.89 -25.52
N LEU A 81 -12.48 1.11 -26.28
CA LEU A 81 -12.23 -0.31 -26.51
C LEU A 81 -11.97 -0.57 -27.99
N GLY A 82 -10.84 -1.20 -28.30
CA GLY A 82 -10.58 -1.75 -29.62
C GLY A 82 -11.12 -3.17 -29.78
N LEU A 83 -11.73 -3.43 -30.92
CA LEU A 83 -12.36 -4.69 -31.29
C LEU A 83 -11.81 -5.21 -32.62
N ASP A 84 -11.77 -6.52 -32.71
CA ASP A 84 -11.63 -7.28 -33.93
C ASP A 84 -12.96 -7.97 -34.23
N LEU A 85 -13.46 -7.79 -35.46
CA LEU A 85 -14.73 -8.33 -35.92
C LEU A 85 -14.46 -9.48 -36.88
N TYR A 86 -15.09 -10.63 -36.64
CA TYR A 86 -14.93 -11.83 -37.45
C TYR A 86 -16.21 -12.13 -38.22
N TYR A 87 -16.07 -12.15 -39.54
CA TYR A 87 -17.13 -12.37 -40.49
C TYR A 87 -16.97 -13.73 -41.17
N LEU A 88 -18.11 -14.35 -41.47
CA LEU A 88 -18.22 -15.53 -42.31
C LEU A 88 -18.97 -15.12 -43.57
N LEU A 89 -18.32 -15.27 -44.73
CA LEU A 89 -18.97 -15.14 -46.03
C LEU A 89 -19.49 -16.51 -46.44
N THR A 90 -20.76 -16.61 -46.81
CA THR A 90 -21.35 -17.83 -47.37
C THR A 90 -21.82 -17.58 -48.80
N PHE A 91 -21.58 -18.54 -49.68
CA PHE A 91 -21.79 -18.40 -51.12
C PHE A 91 -22.93 -19.31 -51.57
N TYR A 92 -23.89 -18.73 -52.29
CA TYR A 92 -25.08 -19.41 -52.80
C TYR A 92 -25.20 -19.22 -54.32
N GLY A 93 -25.75 -20.21 -55.00
CA GLY A 93 -26.01 -20.17 -56.44
C GLY A 93 -26.14 -21.56 -57.04
N ASN A 94 -26.15 -21.61 -58.37
CA ASN A 94 -26.19 -22.85 -59.14
C ASN A 94 -24.85 -23.60 -59.07
N GLU A 95 -24.85 -24.75 -58.39
CA GLU A 95 -23.68 -25.63 -58.26
C GLU A 95 -23.21 -26.22 -59.60
N GLN A 96 -24.11 -26.41 -60.58
CA GLN A 96 -23.72 -26.94 -61.90
C GLN A 96 -22.89 -25.95 -62.71
N GLU A 97 -23.13 -24.65 -62.52
CA GLU A 97 -22.40 -23.56 -63.16
C GLU A 97 -21.22 -23.05 -62.32
N LEU A 98 -20.95 -23.72 -61.19
CA LEU A 98 -19.92 -23.37 -60.22
C LEU A 98 -20.04 -21.91 -59.74
N GLU A 99 -21.27 -21.39 -59.63
CA GLU A 99 -21.51 -20.02 -59.18
C GLU A 99 -20.92 -19.75 -57.79
N PRO A 100 -21.07 -20.63 -56.78
CA PRO A 100 -20.49 -20.39 -55.46
C PRO A 100 -18.96 -20.25 -55.49
N GLN A 101 -18.26 -21.06 -56.29
CA GLN A 101 -16.80 -21.04 -56.42
C GLN A 101 -16.33 -19.81 -57.20
N ARG A 102 -17.09 -19.38 -58.22
CA ARG A 102 -16.82 -18.13 -58.95
C ARG A 102 -17.02 -16.90 -58.06
N LEU A 103 -18.09 -16.88 -57.26
CA LEU A 103 -18.34 -15.82 -56.28
C LEU A 103 -17.27 -15.77 -55.20
N LEU A 104 -16.78 -16.94 -54.74
CA LEU A 104 -15.64 -17.01 -53.82
C LEU A 104 -14.39 -16.34 -54.43
N GLY A 105 -14.07 -16.64 -55.69
CA GLY A 105 -12.94 -16.04 -56.40
C GLY A 105 -13.07 -14.51 -56.52
N SER A 106 -14.23 -14.03 -56.95
CA SER A 106 -14.53 -12.59 -57.07
C SER A 106 -14.47 -11.87 -55.72
N ALA A 107 -14.99 -12.47 -54.66
CA ALA A 107 -14.93 -11.92 -53.31
C ALA A 107 -13.49 -11.80 -52.79
N ILE A 108 -12.67 -12.83 -53.01
CA ILE A 108 -11.25 -12.81 -52.64
C ILE A 108 -10.52 -11.71 -53.42
N GLN A 109 -10.74 -11.60 -54.72
CA GLN A 109 -10.15 -10.56 -55.56
C GLN A 109 -10.51 -9.16 -55.04
N THR A 110 -11.81 -8.93 -54.77
CA THR A 110 -12.29 -7.64 -54.24
C THR A 110 -11.63 -7.25 -52.92
N ILE A 111 -11.46 -8.23 -52.01
CA ILE A 111 -10.82 -7.99 -50.71
C ILE A 111 -9.32 -7.71 -50.85
N ILE A 112 -8.63 -8.41 -51.77
CA ILE A 112 -7.19 -8.21 -52.03
C ILE A 112 -6.94 -6.83 -52.65
N ASP A 113 -7.83 -6.38 -53.55
CA ASP A 113 -7.73 -5.08 -54.20
C ASP A 113 -8.05 -3.93 -53.22
N GLN A 114 -8.90 -4.18 -52.21
CA GLN A 114 -9.34 -3.19 -51.23
C GLN A 114 -9.18 -3.70 -49.78
N PRO A 115 -7.94 -3.89 -49.29
CA PRO A 115 -7.67 -4.52 -47.98
C PRO A 115 -7.83 -3.55 -46.80
N THR A 116 -8.28 -2.32 -47.03
CA THR A 116 -8.45 -1.30 -46.01
C THR A 116 -9.71 -0.50 -46.23
N ILE A 117 -10.43 -0.19 -45.15
CA ILE A 117 -11.59 0.70 -45.21
C ILE A 117 -11.09 2.16 -45.20
N THR A 118 -11.42 2.91 -46.25
CA THR A 118 -11.05 4.31 -46.41
C THR A 118 -12.16 5.26 -45.95
N SER A 119 -11.80 6.51 -45.64
CA SER A 119 -12.80 7.54 -45.28
C SER A 119 -13.81 7.79 -46.39
N GLU A 120 -13.43 7.62 -47.66
CA GLU A 120 -14.37 7.75 -48.78
C GLU A 120 -15.44 6.66 -48.74
N MET A 121 -15.06 5.40 -48.47
CA MET A 121 -16.00 4.29 -48.32
C MET A 121 -16.96 4.53 -47.15
N ILE A 122 -16.44 5.02 -46.02
CA ILE A 122 -17.25 5.37 -44.84
C ILE A 122 -18.28 6.45 -45.23
N ASN A 123 -17.82 7.55 -45.83
CA ASN A 123 -18.70 8.65 -46.23
C ASN A 123 -19.74 8.22 -47.26
N ARG A 124 -19.40 7.29 -48.17
CA ARG A 124 -20.34 6.78 -49.17
C ARG A 124 -21.48 5.98 -48.52
N VAL A 125 -21.18 5.18 -47.49
CA VAL A 125 -22.19 4.43 -46.72
C VAL A 125 -23.01 5.34 -45.81
N VAL A 126 -22.37 6.24 -45.08
CA VAL A 126 -23.02 7.16 -44.13
C VAL A 126 -24.01 8.09 -44.85
N ASN A 127 -23.69 8.53 -46.07
CA ASN A 127 -24.55 9.37 -46.90
C ASN A 127 -25.50 8.56 -47.82
N SER A 128 -25.49 7.23 -47.77
CA SER A 128 -26.33 6.41 -48.65
C SER A 128 -27.76 6.34 -48.14
N TYR A 129 -28.72 6.54 -49.06
CA TYR A 129 -30.14 6.32 -48.80
C TYR A 129 -30.49 4.86 -48.45
N SER A 130 -29.61 3.91 -48.77
CA SER A 130 -29.80 2.50 -48.42
C SER A 130 -29.58 2.22 -46.93
N PHE A 131 -28.86 3.10 -46.22
CA PHE A 131 -28.50 2.92 -44.81
C PHE A 131 -28.79 4.17 -43.95
N PRO A 132 -30.04 4.68 -43.92
CA PRO A 132 -30.35 5.93 -43.22
C PRO A 132 -30.07 5.87 -41.72
N PHE A 133 -30.12 4.67 -41.12
CA PHE A 133 -29.82 4.44 -39.71
C PHE A 133 -28.32 4.55 -39.37
N LEU A 134 -27.44 4.69 -40.37
CA LEU A 134 -25.99 4.87 -40.18
C LEU A 134 -25.54 6.33 -40.35
N ALA A 135 -26.45 7.26 -40.67
CA ALA A 135 -26.14 8.65 -40.97
C ALA A 135 -25.38 9.40 -39.84
N ALA A 136 -25.54 8.96 -38.59
CA ALA A 136 -24.86 9.54 -37.42
C ALA A 136 -23.56 8.80 -37.02
N SER A 137 -23.04 7.92 -37.88
CA SER A 137 -21.78 7.21 -37.60
C SER A 137 -20.60 8.18 -37.62
N THR A 138 -19.70 8.00 -36.66
CA THR A 138 -18.47 8.82 -36.48
C THR A 138 -17.21 7.99 -36.72
N LEU A 139 -17.34 6.91 -37.51
CA LEU A 139 -16.26 6.00 -37.82
C LEU A 139 -15.12 6.66 -38.60
N ASP A 140 -15.43 7.70 -39.38
CA ASP A 140 -14.48 8.53 -40.12
C ASP A 140 -13.54 9.33 -39.21
N GLU A 141 -13.99 9.69 -38.00
CA GLU A 141 -13.17 10.37 -37.00
C GLU A 141 -12.16 9.43 -36.30
N GLN A 142 -12.15 8.14 -36.65
CA GLN A 142 -11.18 7.19 -36.13
C GLN A 142 -9.83 7.39 -36.81
N VAL A 143 -8.77 7.58 -36.01
CA VAL A 143 -7.40 7.76 -36.56
C VAL A 143 -6.83 6.45 -37.12
N GLN A 144 -7.18 5.32 -36.51
CA GLN A 144 -6.65 4.01 -36.90
C GLN A 144 -7.37 3.47 -38.15
N VAL A 145 -6.60 3.11 -39.18
CA VAL A 145 -7.15 2.48 -40.39
C VAL A 145 -7.60 1.05 -40.08
N ILE A 146 -8.83 0.72 -40.47
CA ILE A 146 -9.39 -0.63 -40.37
C ILE A 146 -8.84 -1.48 -41.51
N LYS A 147 -8.24 -2.61 -41.14
CA LYS A 147 -7.65 -3.56 -42.09
C LYS A 147 -8.51 -4.81 -42.19
N LEU A 148 -8.60 -5.28 -43.42
CA LEU A 148 -9.37 -6.42 -43.88
C LEU A 148 -8.39 -7.56 -44.19
N SER A 149 -8.57 -8.71 -43.55
CA SER A 149 -7.68 -9.87 -43.76
C SER A 149 -8.46 -11.18 -43.76
N LEU A 150 -8.04 -12.10 -44.63
CA LEU A 150 -8.56 -13.47 -44.64
C LEU A 150 -8.24 -14.16 -43.31
N LEU A 151 -9.23 -14.88 -42.78
CA LEU A 151 -9.08 -15.69 -41.59
C LEU A 151 -9.05 -17.17 -42.01
N PRO A 152 -7.92 -17.87 -41.89
CA PRO A 152 -7.88 -19.30 -42.16
C PRO A 152 -8.76 -20.02 -41.15
N MET A 153 -9.75 -20.78 -41.63
CA MET A 153 -10.61 -21.62 -40.80
C MET A 153 -10.42 -23.08 -41.20
N THR A 154 -10.36 -23.94 -40.19
CA THR A 154 -10.32 -25.38 -40.38
C THR A 154 -11.70 -25.93 -40.72
N SER A 155 -11.76 -27.10 -41.34
CA SER A 155 -13.04 -27.80 -41.59
C SER A 155 -13.80 -28.11 -40.30
N GLU A 156 -13.08 -28.38 -39.20
CA GLU A 156 -13.67 -28.62 -37.89
C GLU A 156 -14.32 -27.35 -37.32
N GLU A 157 -13.66 -26.20 -37.39
CA GLU A 157 -14.23 -24.92 -36.95
C GLU A 157 -15.47 -24.54 -37.75
N LEU A 158 -15.41 -24.70 -39.08
CA LEU A 158 -16.57 -24.48 -39.95
C LEU A 158 -17.71 -25.45 -39.61
N SER A 159 -17.42 -26.74 -39.41
CA SER A 159 -18.42 -27.73 -39.02
C SER A 159 -19.08 -27.39 -37.67
N ARG A 160 -18.29 -26.92 -36.69
CA ARG A 160 -18.82 -26.47 -35.39
C ARG A 160 -19.70 -25.24 -35.55
N LEU A 161 -19.27 -24.25 -36.33
CA LEU A 161 -20.05 -23.03 -36.58
C LEU A 161 -21.39 -23.38 -37.25
N TRP A 162 -21.38 -24.21 -38.30
CA TRP A 162 -22.60 -24.64 -38.99
C TRP A 162 -23.51 -25.49 -38.12
N SER A 163 -22.98 -26.29 -37.17
CA SER A 163 -23.80 -27.06 -36.24
C SER A 163 -24.69 -26.21 -35.32
N THR A 164 -24.37 -24.92 -35.16
CA THR A 164 -25.21 -23.98 -34.39
C THR A 164 -26.50 -23.59 -35.11
N PHE A 165 -26.56 -23.78 -36.43
CA PHE A 165 -27.71 -23.49 -37.26
C PHE A 165 -28.54 -24.75 -37.49
N PHE A 166 -29.60 -24.89 -36.70
CA PHE A 166 -30.48 -26.04 -36.78
C PHE A 166 -31.17 -26.10 -38.16
N GLN A 167 -31.12 -27.27 -38.81
CA GLN A 167 -31.76 -27.58 -40.11
C GLN A 167 -31.18 -26.90 -41.36
N LEU A 168 -30.01 -26.25 -41.28
CA LEU A 168 -29.37 -25.67 -42.46
C LEU A 168 -28.24 -26.55 -42.99
N PRO A 169 -28.20 -26.82 -44.31
CA PRO A 169 -27.09 -27.55 -44.91
C PRO A 169 -25.82 -26.69 -44.86
N TYR A 170 -24.67 -27.36 -44.77
CA TYR A 170 -23.37 -26.71 -44.91
C TYR A 170 -23.27 -26.03 -46.29
N SER A 171 -22.84 -24.77 -46.32
CA SER A 171 -22.58 -24.02 -47.55
C SER A 171 -21.10 -23.63 -47.65
N LEU A 172 -20.61 -23.47 -48.88
CA LEU A 172 -19.25 -22.97 -49.12
C LEU A 172 -19.05 -21.64 -48.36
N SER A 173 -17.98 -21.59 -47.56
CA SER A 173 -17.77 -20.50 -46.60
C SER A 173 -16.32 -20.01 -46.61
N LEU A 174 -16.14 -18.71 -46.36
CA LEU A 174 -14.83 -18.07 -46.19
C LEU A 174 -14.81 -17.21 -44.92
N GLY A 175 -13.82 -17.42 -44.07
CA GLY A 175 -13.58 -16.63 -42.88
C GLY A 175 -12.82 -15.33 -43.17
N PHE A 176 -13.19 -14.27 -42.48
CA PHE A 176 -12.59 -12.96 -42.68
C PHE A 176 -12.60 -12.12 -41.39
N GLN A 177 -11.62 -11.23 -41.24
CA GLN A 177 -11.46 -10.39 -40.05
C GLN A 177 -11.29 -8.92 -40.44
N ALA A 178 -12.04 -8.04 -39.77
CA ALA A 178 -11.81 -6.61 -39.75
C ALA A 178 -11.19 -6.21 -38.41
N THR A 179 -10.04 -5.56 -38.44
CA THR A 179 -9.26 -5.26 -37.23
C THR A 179 -9.20 -3.77 -36.89
N ALA A 180 -9.00 -3.49 -35.60
CA ALA A 180 -8.84 -2.14 -35.06
C ALA A 180 -10.08 -1.24 -35.17
N ILE A 181 -11.26 -1.79 -34.90
CA ILE A 181 -12.49 -1.01 -34.74
C ILE A 181 -12.52 -0.47 -33.30
N LEU A 182 -12.46 0.83 -33.14
CA LEU A 182 -12.43 1.48 -31.84
C LEU A 182 -13.81 2.02 -31.49
N ILE A 183 -14.29 1.75 -30.28
CA ILE A 183 -15.55 2.30 -29.75
C ILE A 183 -15.26 3.11 -28.50
N GLU A 184 -15.75 4.35 -28.47
CA GLU A 184 -15.58 5.26 -27.33
C GLU A 184 -16.82 5.34 -26.44
N GLY A 185 -16.59 5.45 -25.13
CA GLY A 185 -17.63 5.61 -24.12
C GLY A 185 -18.14 7.06 -24.03
N ARG A 186 -19.39 7.21 -23.59
CA ARG A 186 -20.05 8.53 -23.48
C ARG A 186 -19.65 9.35 -22.25
N LYS A 187 -19.04 8.74 -21.23
CA LYS A 187 -18.68 9.41 -19.97
C LYS A 187 -17.41 10.24 -20.16
N LEU A 188 -17.55 11.57 -20.10
CA LEU A 188 -16.44 12.51 -20.24
C LEU A 188 -15.40 12.34 -19.10
N GLY A 189 -14.13 12.50 -19.45
CA GLY A 189 -13.03 12.62 -18.50
C GLY A 189 -12.98 14.02 -17.87
N LYS A 190 -12.45 14.12 -16.65
CA LYS A 190 -12.15 15.38 -15.97
C LYS A 190 -10.64 15.62 -16.00
N ALA A 191 -10.23 16.72 -16.61
CA ALA A 191 -8.83 17.13 -16.64
C ALA A 191 -8.28 17.33 -15.22
N PRO A 192 -7.06 16.84 -14.91
CA PRO A 192 -6.43 17.10 -13.63
C PRO A 192 -6.01 18.57 -13.53
N LEU A 193 -5.99 19.11 -12.30
CA LEU A 193 -5.37 20.39 -12.04
C LEU A 193 -3.87 20.29 -12.32
N PRO A 194 -3.23 21.33 -12.91
CA PRO A 194 -1.80 21.33 -13.12
C PRO A 194 -1.06 21.29 -11.78
N VAL A 195 0.04 20.52 -11.73
CA VAL A 195 0.92 20.49 -10.56
C VAL A 195 1.61 21.85 -10.46
N ARG A 196 1.27 22.65 -9.44
CA ARG A 196 1.81 24.01 -9.25
C ARG A 196 3.28 24.01 -8.83
N VAL A 197 3.67 23.11 -7.93
CA VAL A 197 5.02 23.02 -7.38
C VAL A 197 5.37 21.55 -7.19
N ARG A 198 6.56 21.13 -7.64
CA ARG A 198 7.16 19.84 -7.30
C ARG A 198 8.16 20.10 -6.18
N GLN A 199 7.91 19.58 -4.98
CA GLN A 199 8.84 19.69 -3.86
C GLN A 199 9.45 18.32 -3.60
N PHE A 200 10.78 18.25 -3.63
CA PHE A 200 11.56 17.07 -3.29
C PHE A 200 12.20 17.31 -1.92
N TYR A 201 12.07 16.35 -1.03
CA TYR A 201 12.63 16.43 0.32
C TYR A 201 13.66 15.33 0.50
N PHE A 202 14.89 15.75 0.77
CA PHE A 202 15.98 14.88 1.19
C PHE A 202 16.29 15.26 2.64
N VAL A 203 16.59 14.27 3.48
CA VAL A 203 17.09 14.49 4.85
C VAL A 203 18.58 14.20 4.83
N PRO A 204 19.44 15.16 4.42
CA PRO A 204 20.85 14.88 4.18
C PRO A 204 21.66 14.60 5.45
N ASN A 205 21.16 14.97 6.64
CA ASN A 205 21.91 14.93 7.90
C ASN A 205 21.06 14.32 9.02
N GLN A 206 20.87 13.01 9.04
CA GLN A 206 20.19 12.33 10.15
C GLN A 206 21.19 12.15 11.31
N PRO A 207 20.88 12.65 12.53
CA PRO A 207 21.75 12.46 13.68
C PRO A 207 21.93 10.96 13.96
N MET A 208 23.14 10.55 14.31
CA MET A 208 23.43 9.16 14.69
C MET A 208 24.13 9.14 16.05
N ILE A 209 23.54 8.44 17.00
CA ILE A 209 24.14 8.20 18.32
C ILE A 209 25.00 6.95 18.21
N GLU A 210 26.25 7.06 18.60
CA GLU A 210 27.19 5.93 18.65
C GLU A 210 27.31 5.39 20.07
N GLN A 211 27.25 6.25 21.08
CA GLN A 211 27.48 5.84 22.47
C GLN A 211 26.86 6.82 23.48
N VAL A 212 26.40 6.27 24.61
CA VAL A 212 25.90 7.05 25.76
C VAL A 212 26.58 6.56 27.03
N GLU A 213 27.26 7.45 27.75
CA GLU A 213 28.01 7.11 28.96
C GLU A 213 27.76 8.14 30.08
N PRO A 214 27.73 7.70 31.35
CA PRO A 214 27.78 8.63 32.47
C PRO A 214 29.15 9.30 32.56
N SER A 215 29.16 10.60 32.86
CA SER A 215 30.38 11.40 33.00
C SER A 215 31.25 10.95 34.19
N ALA A 216 30.66 10.26 35.16
CA ALA A 216 31.36 9.70 36.31
C ALA A 216 32.26 8.50 35.98
N GLY A 217 32.12 7.91 34.78
CA GLY A 217 32.97 6.81 34.32
C GLY A 217 32.19 5.64 33.72
N ILE A 218 32.87 4.84 32.90
CA ILE A 218 32.31 3.64 32.28
C ILE A 218 31.89 2.67 33.40
N ASN A 219 30.68 2.10 33.29
CA ASN A 219 30.04 1.21 34.28
C ASN A 219 29.46 1.87 35.55
N GLN A 220 29.51 3.19 35.69
CA GLN A 220 28.80 3.85 36.78
C GLN A 220 27.27 3.80 36.56
N PRO A 221 26.46 3.63 37.63
CA PRO A 221 25.01 3.64 37.50
C PRO A 221 24.52 5.01 37.04
N ILE A 222 23.55 5.01 36.12
CA ILE A 222 22.89 6.24 35.67
C ILE A 222 21.66 6.46 36.57
N ILE A 223 21.73 7.49 37.39
CA ILE A 223 20.70 7.88 38.38
C ILE A 223 20.16 9.28 38.07
N ALA A 224 19.16 9.74 38.82
CA ALA A 224 18.51 11.04 38.63
C ALA A 224 19.45 12.26 38.69
N SER A 225 20.61 12.15 39.32
CA SER A 225 21.62 13.22 39.41
C SER A 225 22.79 13.07 38.44
N SER A 226 22.76 12.05 37.57
CA SER A 226 23.85 11.80 36.64
C SER A 226 23.92 12.84 35.52
N THR A 227 25.14 13.05 35.02
CA THR A 227 25.40 13.76 33.76
C THR A 227 25.81 12.77 32.69
N LEU A 228 25.13 12.77 31.55
CA LEU A 228 25.39 11.90 30.41
C LEU A 228 26.22 12.62 29.36
N ASN A 229 27.17 11.88 28.78
CA ASN A 229 27.87 12.23 27.54
C ASN A 229 27.37 11.33 26.43
N ILE A 230 26.73 11.93 25.43
CA ILE A 230 26.14 11.27 24.27
C ILE A 230 27.04 11.58 23.08
N ARG A 231 27.78 10.58 22.57
CA ARG A 231 28.69 10.72 21.43
C ARG A 231 28.06 10.17 20.17
N GLY A 232 28.38 10.79 19.03
CA GLY A 232 27.80 10.43 17.75
C GLY A 232 28.26 11.31 16.61
N LYS A 233 27.42 11.41 15.58
CA LYS A 233 27.64 12.22 14.37
C LYS A 233 26.40 13.05 14.06
N GLN A 234 26.61 14.25 13.53
CA GLN A 234 25.52 15.13 13.10
C GLN A 234 24.54 15.44 14.23
N LEU A 235 25.02 15.54 15.48
CA LEU A 235 24.17 15.74 16.66
C LEU A 235 23.67 17.19 16.78
N LEU A 236 24.38 18.15 16.18
CA LEU A 236 24.03 19.57 16.18
C LEU A 236 23.05 19.89 15.04
N GLY A 237 21.85 20.33 15.40
CA GLY A 237 20.86 20.88 14.46
C GLY A 237 20.39 22.27 14.92
N ASN A 238 19.47 22.89 14.17
CA ASN A 238 18.92 24.21 14.52
C ASN A 238 18.27 24.23 15.92
N GLN A 239 17.50 23.21 16.23
CA GLN A 239 16.95 22.96 17.56
C GLN A 239 17.10 21.48 17.90
N THR A 240 18.13 21.14 18.66
CA THR A 240 18.37 19.78 19.12
C THR A 240 17.69 19.54 20.47
N GLN A 241 16.90 18.48 20.53
CA GLN A 241 16.29 17.95 21.75
C GLN A 241 16.69 16.48 21.93
N ILE A 242 16.58 15.96 23.15
CA ILE A 242 16.75 14.54 23.44
C ILE A 242 15.41 13.99 23.91
N GLN A 243 14.98 12.88 23.31
CA GLN A 243 13.83 12.10 23.76
C GLN A 243 14.35 10.94 24.62
N ILE A 244 13.87 10.82 25.86
CA ILE A 244 14.14 9.69 26.76
C ILE A 244 12.80 9.09 27.17
N GLY A 245 12.40 7.99 26.52
CA GLY A 245 11.05 7.45 26.67
C GLY A 245 10.00 8.49 26.29
N GLU A 246 9.21 8.95 27.24
CA GLU A 246 8.19 10.00 27.05
C GLU A 246 8.72 11.42 27.32
N ALA A 247 9.89 11.56 27.94
CA ALA A 247 10.46 12.86 28.28
C ALA A 247 11.16 13.50 27.07
N ARG A 248 10.87 14.78 26.82
CA ARG A 248 11.64 15.64 25.90
C ARG A 248 12.47 16.61 26.71
N VAL A 249 13.79 16.56 26.55
CA VAL A 249 14.73 17.36 27.32
C VAL A 249 15.62 18.19 26.40
N ILE A 250 16.01 19.36 26.89
CA ILE A 250 16.93 20.26 26.19
C ILE A 250 18.31 20.06 26.83
N PRO A 251 19.32 19.60 26.06
CA PRO A 251 20.67 19.43 26.59
C PRO A 251 21.37 20.77 26.82
N GLN A 252 22.36 20.78 27.72
CA GLN A 252 23.07 22.00 28.12
C GLN A 252 24.19 22.37 27.14
N ASN A 253 24.97 21.38 26.68
CA ASN A 253 26.04 21.58 25.72
C ASN A 253 25.86 20.65 24.52
N ILE A 254 26.00 21.21 23.32
CA ILE A 254 25.72 20.52 22.05
C ILE A 254 26.85 20.85 21.09
N SER A 255 27.42 19.82 20.50
CA SER A 255 28.35 19.89 19.38
C SER A 255 27.94 18.86 18.34
N ASP A 256 28.57 18.87 17.17
CA ASP A 256 28.23 17.92 16.11
C ASP A 256 28.53 16.45 16.50
N THR A 257 29.48 16.24 17.41
CA THR A 257 29.97 14.90 17.80
C THR A 257 29.63 14.50 19.23
N GLN A 258 29.25 15.45 20.09
CA GLN A 258 28.93 15.18 21.48
C GLN A 258 27.85 16.10 22.03
N ILE A 259 26.94 15.54 22.81
CA ILE A 259 25.97 16.24 23.64
C ILE A 259 26.22 15.90 25.11
N THR A 260 26.19 16.91 25.98
CA THR A 260 26.21 16.72 27.44
C THR A 260 24.83 17.05 28.01
N LEU A 261 24.26 16.08 28.71
CA LEU A 261 22.94 16.17 29.34
C LEU A 261 23.07 15.93 30.85
N ASN A 262 22.88 16.98 31.65
CA ASN A 262 22.81 16.90 33.10
C ASN A 262 21.36 16.80 33.55
N PHE A 263 20.99 15.71 34.23
CA PHE A 263 19.62 15.51 34.72
C PHE A 263 19.23 16.48 35.83
N SER A 264 20.17 16.92 36.68
CA SER A 264 19.89 17.88 37.75
C SER A 264 19.64 19.30 37.25
N ALA A 265 20.03 19.61 36.01
CA ALA A 265 19.79 20.91 35.38
C ALA A 265 18.52 20.94 34.53
N LEU A 266 17.71 19.87 34.54
CA LEU A 266 16.43 19.82 33.83
C LEU A 266 15.35 20.60 34.58
N SER A 267 14.36 21.11 33.84
CA SER A 267 13.18 21.69 34.47
C SER A 267 12.36 20.62 35.19
N SER A 268 11.58 21.03 36.20
CA SER A 268 10.74 20.09 36.96
C SER A 268 9.75 19.33 36.08
N GLU A 269 9.25 19.93 35.00
CA GLU A 269 8.36 19.26 34.05
C GLU A 269 9.09 18.18 33.23
N GLN A 270 10.27 18.52 32.71
CA GLN A 270 11.11 17.60 31.94
C GLN A 270 11.54 16.40 32.79
N PHE A 271 11.99 16.67 34.01
CA PHE A 271 12.42 15.64 34.96
C PHE A 271 11.26 14.72 35.37
N ASN A 272 10.08 15.29 35.62
CA ASN A 272 8.89 14.51 35.98
C ASN A 272 8.39 13.55 34.88
N ASN A 273 8.80 13.74 33.63
CA ASN A 273 8.45 12.84 32.54
C ASN A 273 9.46 11.69 32.39
N LEU A 274 10.59 11.72 33.10
CA LEU A 274 11.54 10.62 33.15
C LEU A 274 10.96 9.46 33.97
N ARG A 275 11.29 8.24 33.54
CA ARG A 275 10.87 7.01 34.22
C ARG A 275 12.07 6.12 34.49
N ALA A 276 12.08 5.49 35.65
CA ALA A 276 13.03 4.44 35.96
C ALA A 276 12.84 3.22 35.03
N GLY A 277 13.90 2.43 34.87
CA GLY A 277 13.91 1.28 33.97
C GLY A 277 14.67 1.53 32.67
N VAL A 278 14.52 0.60 31.73
CA VAL A 278 15.07 0.71 30.37
C VAL A 278 14.23 1.71 29.56
N GLN A 279 14.83 2.83 29.16
CA GLN A 279 14.21 3.84 28.29
C GLN A 279 14.98 3.91 26.97
N GLY A 280 14.28 4.21 25.87
CA GLY A 280 14.95 4.55 24.60
C GLY A 280 15.41 6.00 24.62
N LEU A 281 16.67 6.25 24.28
CA LEU A 281 17.23 7.59 24.10
C LEU A 281 17.42 7.88 22.60
N GLN A 282 16.90 9.00 22.13
CA GLN A 282 17.05 9.51 20.77
C GLN A 282 17.39 11.00 20.77
N VAL A 283 18.11 11.45 19.75
CA VAL A 283 18.33 12.86 19.44
C VAL A 283 17.33 13.28 18.36
N ILE A 284 16.67 14.40 18.58
CA ILE A 284 15.66 14.97 17.69
C ILE A 284 16.11 16.34 17.22
N HIS A 285 16.10 16.58 15.92
CA HIS A 285 16.18 17.92 15.36
C HIS A 285 14.78 18.42 15.03
N ALA A 286 14.35 19.45 15.75
CA ALA A 286 13.12 20.17 15.44
C ALA A 286 13.38 21.20 14.33
N SER A 287 12.48 21.25 13.35
CA SER A 287 12.52 22.28 12.31
C SER A 287 11.74 23.52 12.76
N THR A 288 12.35 24.70 12.65
CA THR A 288 11.73 26.01 12.93
C THR A 288 11.21 26.69 11.67
N ASP A 289 11.32 26.07 10.50
CA ASP A 289 10.96 26.70 9.25
C ASP A 289 9.41 26.76 9.09
N PRO A 290 8.82 27.95 8.94
CA PRO A 290 7.38 28.15 8.85
C PRO A 290 6.74 27.45 7.64
N ILE A 291 7.51 27.13 6.60
CA ILE A 291 7.04 26.33 5.45
C ILE A 291 6.69 24.89 5.89
N PHE A 292 7.35 24.40 6.95
CA PHE A 292 7.17 23.04 7.49
C PHE A 292 6.36 22.96 8.79
N ALA A 293 5.85 24.09 9.29
CA ALA A 293 5.07 24.16 10.53
C ALA A 293 3.84 23.24 10.55
N HIS A 294 3.24 22.97 9.39
CA HIS A 294 2.07 22.08 9.25
C HIS A 294 2.44 20.59 9.27
N SER A 295 3.73 20.24 9.20
CA SER A 295 4.17 18.87 9.00
C SER A 295 4.65 18.17 10.27
N ASN A 296 4.80 18.85 11.41
CA ASN A 296 5.40 18.31 12.65
C ASN A 296 6.62 17.41 12.40
N ARG A 297 7.39 17.71 11.35
CA ARG A 297 8.44 16.82 10.85
C ARG A 297 9.69 17.02 11.69
N MET A 298 9.93 16.03 12.54
CA MET A 298 11.11 15.88 13.37
C MET A 298 12.08 14.92 12.68
N ILE A 299 13.37 15.24 12.66
CA ILE A 299 14.40 14.30 12.21
C ILE A 299 14.92 13.62 13.48
N GLU A 300 14.83 12.29 13.52
CA GLU A 300 15.18 11.50 14.70
C GLU A 300 16.42 10.64 14.42
N SER A 301 17.25 10.45 15.45
CA SER A 301 18.35 9.49 15.40
C SER A 301 17.88 8.04 15.57
N ASN A 302 18.82 7.11 15.43
CA ASN A 302 18.70 5.77 16.01
C ASN A 302 18.42 5.84 17.53
N VAL A 303 17.80 4.79 18.05
CA VAL A 303 17.49 4.62 19.48
C VAL A 303 18.63 3.88 20.17
N ILE A 304 19.14 4.40 21.30
CA ILE A 304 20.04 3.68 22.20
C ILE A 304 19.31 3.36 23.52
N PRO A 305 19.40 2.13 24.05
CA PRO A 305 18.84 1.81 25.35
C PRO A 305 19.62 2.51 26.47
N LEU A 306 18.89 3.21 27.32
CA LEU A 306 19.38 3.87 28.53
C LEU A 306 18.76 3.20 29.75
N ILE A 307 19.57 2.68 30.66
CA ILE A 307 19.11 2.06 31.91
C ILE A 307 19.13 3.12 33.01
N LEU A 308 17.99 3.75 33.28
CA LEU A 308 17.87 4.75 34.34
C LEU A 308 17.48 4.05 35.65
N ARG A 309 18.42 4.02 36.60
CA ARG A 309 18.29 3.31 37.88
C ARG A 309 17.65 4.23 38.92
N PRO A 310 16.60 3.79 39.64
CA PRO A 310 16.01 4.57 40.72
C PRO A 310 16.93 4.58 41.94
N THR A 311 16.89 5.65 42.72
CA THR A 311 17.44 5.70 44.07
C THR A 311 16.28 5.67 45.07
N ILE A 312 16.42 4.86 46.13
CA ILE A 312 15.42 4.78 47.19
C ILE A 312 15.54 6.04 48.06
N THR A 313 14.46 6.81 48.13
CA THR A 313 14.36 8.00 48.98
C THR A 313 13.77 7.56 50.32
N ILE A 314 14.62 7.45 51.34
CA ILE A 314 14.25 6.85 52.63
C ILE A 314 13.27 7.75 53.40
N HIS A 315 12.04 7.26 53.60
CA HIS A 315 11.21 7.49 54.78
C HIS A 315 10.66 6.13 55.21
N PRO A 316 10.97 5.59 56.40
CA PRO A 316 10.43 4.30 56.84
C PRO A 316 8.98 4.49 57.32
N HIS A 317 8.03 4.58 56.40
CA HIS A 317 6.63 4.34 56.75
C HIS A 317 6.36 2.84 56.63
N ARG A 318 6.59 2.14 57.74
CA ARG A 318 6.04 0.80 57.96
C ARG A 318 4.52 0.92 57.93
N ARG A 319 3.83 0.13 57.09
CA ARG A 319 2.38 0.11 57.07
C ARG A 319 1.90 -1.30 57.40
N ASN A 320 1.59 -1.55 58.66
CA ASN A 320 1.00 -2.82 59.12
C ASN A 320 1.93 -4.04 58.96
N LEU A 321 3.16 -3.95 59.48
CA LEU A 321 4.01 -5.14 59.68
C LEU A 321 3.66 -5.79 61.01
N GLU A 322 3.25 -7.04 60.97
CA GLU A 322 2.83 -7.83 62.13
C GLU A 322 3.64 -9.11 62.20
N GLU A 323 3.95 -9.55 63.43
CA GLU A 323 4.58 -10.84 63.68
C GLU A 323 3.51 -11.94 63.51
N VAL A 324 3.71 -12.82 62.53
CA VAL A 324 2.75 -13.90 62.20
C VAL A 324 3.15 -15.20 62.89
N GLU A 325 4.45 -15.43 63.00
CA GLU A 325 5.08 -16.52 63.76
C GLU A 325 6.34 -15.98 64.43
N VAL A 326 6.86 -16.68 65.44
CA VAL A 326 8.02 -16.23 66.23
C VAL A 326 9.19 -15.87 65.31
N GLY A 327 9.54 -14.58 65.26
CA GLY A 327 10.63 -14.04 64.44
C GLY A 327 10.34 -13.94 62.93
N LEU A 328 9.08 -14.09 62.50
CA LEU A 328 8.63 -13.95 61.11
C LEU A 328 7.55 -12.86 60.99
N TYR A 329 7.82 -11.87 60.14
CA TYR A 329 6.93 -10.73 59.90
C TYR A 329 6.31 -10.78 58.51
N SER A 330 5.03 -10.41 58.45
CA SER A 330 4.31 -10.17 57.20
C SER A 330 3.56 -8.85 57.28
N GLY A 331 3.40 -8.18 56.14
CA GLY A 331 2.76 -6.86 56.12
C GLY A 331 3.09 -6.04 54.89
N ASP A 332 2.48 -4.86 54.81
CA ASP A 332 2.75 -3.95 53.70
C ASP A 332 3.93 -3.01 54.01
N ILE A 333 4.81 -2.83 53.04
CA ILE A 333 5.85 -1.81 53.11
C ILE A 333 5.72 -0.82 51.96
N GLU A 334 5.86 0.46 52.31
CA GLU A 334 5.87 1.56 51.38
C GLU A 334 7.31 2.01 51.13
N ILE A 335 7.73 2.04 49.86
CA ILE A 335 9.05 2.50 49.44
C ILE A 335 8.86 3.64 48.45
N GLN A 336 9.53 4.76 48.71
CA GLN A 336 9.56 5.90 47.80
C GLN A 336 10.87 5.89 46.99
N VAL A 337 10.78 6.24 45.71
CA VAL A 337 11.93 6.44 44.83
C VAL A 337 11.96 7.85 44.24
N ASP A 338 13.10 8.24 43.70
CA ASP A 338 13.36 9.54 43.07
C ASP A 338 12.78 9.70 41.64
N LEU A 339 12.46 8.59 40.96
CA LEU A 339 11.96 8.57 39.59
C LEU A 339 10.54 8.01 39.47
N ARG A 340 9.76 8.50 38.50
CA ARG A 340 8.42 7.97 38.25
C ARG A 340 8.46 6.55 37.70
N ILE A 341 7.41 5.81 38.04
CA ILE A 341 7.22 4.42 37.65
C ILE A 341 5.86 4.28 36.96
N GLY A 342 5.88 3.76 35.74
CA GLY A 342 4.71 3.47 34.92
C GLY A 342 3.82 2.37 35.49
N PHE A 343 2.50 2.48 35.27
CA PHE A 343 1.53 1.51 35.80
C PHE A 343 1.69 0.09 35.24
N LYS A 344 2.37 -0.09 34.10
CA LYS A 344 2.66 -1.40 33.47
C LYS A 344 4.08 -1.95 33.74
N GLN A 345 4.97 -1.17 34.37
CA GLN A 345 6.35 -1.60 34.58
C GLN A 345 6.42 -2.74 35.61
N ARG A 346 7.35 -3.69 35.43
CA ARG A 346 7.60 -4.76 36.40
C ARG A 346 8.50 -4.24 37.50
N VAL A 347 8.10 -4.46 38.75
CA VAL A 347 8.81 -3.93 39.91
C VAL A 347 8.98 -5.00 40.96
N PHE A 348 10.22 -5.18 41.41
CA PHE A 348 10.59 -6.11 42.47
C PHE A 348 11.35 -5.38 43.58
N LEU A 349 11.08 -5.75 44.83
CA LEU A 349 11.90 -5.44 45.99
C LEU A 349 12.80 -6.63 46.25
N LEU A 350 14.10 -6.38 46.29
CA LEU A 350 15.14 -7.36 46.62
C LEU A 350 15.68 -7.01 48.01
N LEU A 351 15.66 -7.99 48.91
CA LEU A 351 16.20 -7.86 50.27
C LEU A 351 17.36 -8.84 50.43
N ASN A 352 18.48 -8.37 50.98
CA ASN A 352 19.64 -9.20 51.29
C ASN A 352 20.09 -8.94 52.73
N GLY A 353 20.09 -9.99 53.58
CA GLY A 353 20.50 -9.85 54.98
C GLY A 353 21.96 -9.40 55.12
N ILE A 354 22.22 -8.54 56.10
CA ILE A 354 23.56 -7.96 56.37
C ILE A 354 24.37 -8.83 57.35
N THR A 355 23.72 -9.68 58.15
CA THR A 355 24.35 -10.39 59.28
C THR A 355 24.08 -11.90 59.28
N GLY A 356 25.15 -12.72 59.27
CA GLY A 356 25.15 -14.16 59.60
C GLY A 356 25.63 -15.09 58.48
N GLU A 357 26.20 -16.24 58.84
CA GLU A 357 26.68 -17.32 57.91
C GLU A 357 25.57 -17.87 56.99
N ASN A 358 24.29 -17.59 57.28
CA ASN A 358 23.12 -17.89 56.45
C ASN A 358 22.22 -16.65 56.30
N SER A 359 22.74 -15.59 55.66
CA SER A 359 21.96 -14.38 55.39
C SER A 359 20.83 -14.66 54.40
N GLU A 360 19.58 -14.53 54.84
CA GLU A 360 18.40 -14.74 54.00
C GLU A 360 18.28 -13.67 52.91
N SER A 361 17.71 -14.06 51.77
CA SER A 361 17.39 -13.14 50.68
C SER A 361 15.97 -13.32 50.20
N TYR A 362 15.28 -12.22 49.93
CA TYR A 362 13.88 -12.24 49.53
C TYR A 362 13.64 -11.40 48.28
N ILE A 363 12.60 -11.79 47.51
CA ILE A 363 12.14 -11.07 46.34
C ILE A 363 10.62 -10.91 46.44
N PHE A 364 10.15 -9.66 46.45
CA PHE A 364 8.73 -9.35 46.51
C PHE A 364 8.30 -8.54 45.30
N ALA A 365 7.20 -8.95 44.65
CA ALA A 365 6.60 -8.18 43.57
C ALA A 365 5.81 -6.99 44.15
N ALA A 366 5.90 -5.82 43.51
CA ALA A 366 5.10 -4.67 43.93
C ALA A 366 3.60 -4.92 43.64
N LYS A 367 2.72 -4.35 44.49
CA LYS A 367 1.29 -4.29 44.23
C LYS A 367 1.01 -3.57 42.91
N ARG A 368 -0.08 -3.97 42.25
CA ARG A 368 -0.52 -3.37 40.98
C ARG A 368 -0.83 -1.87 41.18
N ARG A 369 -0.30 -1.02 40.30
CA ARG A 369 -0.60 0.42 40.28
C ARG A 369 -1.59 0.75 39.17
N THR A 370 -2.40 1.78 39.37
CA THR A 370 -3.37 2.29 38.39
C THR A 370 -2.93 3.58 37.70
N ARG A 371 -1.88 4.23 38.21
CA ARG A 371 -1.30 5.48 37.70
C ARG A 371 0.22 5.50 37.86
N GLN A 372 0.88 6.45 37.19
CA GLN A 372 2.30 6.73 37.42
C GLN A 372 2.51 7.23 38.87
N THR A 373 3.58 6.78 39.52
CA THR A 373 3.84 7.05 40.94
C THR A 373 5.33 6.98 41.26
N HIS A 374 5.75 7.63 42.34
CA HIS A 374 7.06 7.47 42.98
C HIS A 374 7.03 6.50 44.16
N THR A 375 5.82 6.14 44.59
CA THR A 375 5.57 5.28 45.75
C THR A 375 5.24 3.87 45.28
N LEU A 376 5.91 2.90 45.89
CA LEU A 376 5.75 1.47 45.69
C LEU A 376 5.26 0.83 46.97
N ILE A 377 4.34 -0.13 46.84
CA ILE A 377 3.83 -0.90 47.97
C ILE A 377 4.14 -2.37 47.69
N PHE A 378 4.74 -3.05 48.67
CA PHE A 378 5.08 -4.47 48.61
C PHE A 378 4.40 -5.18 49.77
N SER A 379 3.90 -6.39 49.54
CA SER A 379 3.43 -7.28 50.61
C SER A 379 4.55 -8.25 50.95
N LEU A 380 5.11 -8.08 52.15
CA LEU A 380 6.09 -8.98 52.73
C LEU A 380 5.37 -10.17 53.33
N GLU A 381 5.91 -11.37 53.12
CA GLU A 381 5.39 -12.62 53.65
C GLU A 381 6.53 -13.41 54.29
N ASN A 382 6.39 -13.76 55.57
CA ASN A 382 7.32 -14.60 56.33
C ASN A 382 8.80 -14.14 56.25
N VAL A 383 9.04 -12.84 56.45
CA VAL A 383 10.39 -12.28 56.49
C VAL A 383 10.97 -12.39 57.89
N LYS A 384 12.18 -12.96 58.03
CA LYS A 384 12.84 -13.07 59.34
C LYS A 384 13.21 -11.69 59.88
N ILE A 385 13.24 -11.56 61.21
CA ILE A 385 13.83 -10.41 61.91
C ILE A 385 15.28 -10.17 61.46
N GLY A 386 15.64 -8.91 61.21
CA GLY A 386 17.00 -8.54 60.83
C GLY A 386 17.11 -7.28 59.97
N ASP A 387 18.35 -6.88 59.71
CA ASP A 387 18.68 -5.76 58.83
C ASP A 387 18.97 -6.26 57.41
N TYR A 388 18.24 -5.72 56.44
CA TYR A 388 18.34 -6.09 55.03
C TYR A 388 18.77 -4.91 54.17
N LEU A 389 19.72 -5.14 53.26
CA LEU A 389 19.98 -4.23 52.14
C LEU A 389 18.78 -4.29 51.20
N ALA A 390 18.13 -3.15 51.02
CA ALA A 390 16.96 -3.01 50.17
C ALA A 390 17.36 -2.46 48.80
N ARG A 391 16.91 -3.15 47.76
CA ARG A 391 17.02 -2.69 46.37
C ARG A 391 15.69 -2.80 45.67
N VAL A 392 15.40 -1.85 44.78
CA VAL A 392 14.24 -1.92 43.91
C VAL A 392 14.73 -2.15 42.48
N GLN A 393 14.16 -3.15 41.81
CA GLN A 393 14.40 -3.43 40.40
C GLN A 393 13.16 -3.08 39.58
N ILE A 394 13.32 -2.18 38.60
CA ILE A 394 12.25 -1.68 37.74
C ILE A 394 12.60 -1.99 36.28
N ASP A 395 11.83 -2.87 35.64
CA ASP A 395 12.10 -3.37 34.28
C ASP A 395 13.57 -3.78 34.05
N GLY A 396 14.21 -4.37 35.07
CA GLY A 396 15.62 -4.79 35.05
C GLY A 396 16.63 -3.72 35.47
N ALA A 397 16.22 -2.46 35.67
CA ALA A 397 17.07 -1.42 36.26
C ALA A 397 17.04 -1.53 37.79
N GLU A 398 18.13 -2.01 38.37
CA GLU A 398 18.27 -2.16 39.81
C GLU A 398 18.85 -0.90 40.47
N SER A 399 18.25 -0.47 41.58
CA SER A 399 18.75 0.64 42.38
C SER A 399 20.14 0.35 42.94
N PRO A 400 21.09 1.30 42.88
CA PRO A 400 22.42 1.11 43.44
C PRO A 400 22.37 1.03 44.97
N LEU A 401 23.33 0.29 45.53
CA LEU A 401 23.61 0.28 46.97
C LEU A 401 24.67 1.34 47.29
N ASN A 402 24.59 1.90 48.49
CA ASN A 402 25.64 2.71 49.07
C ASN A 402 26.79 1.78 49.51
N VAL A 403 28.03 2.22 49.30
CA VAL A 403 29.23 1.51 49.71
C VAL A 403 29.99 2.39 50.68
N ASP A 404 30.36 1.84 51.83
CA ASP A 404 31.25 2.45 52.82
C ASP A 404 32.35 1.45 53.18
N ASN A 405 33.62 1.86 53.13
CA ASN A 405 34.79 1.01 53.37
C ASN A 405 34.75 -0.36 52.64
N ASP A 406 34.46 -0.36 51.33
CA ASP A 406 34.32 -1.56 50.48
C ASP A 406 33.22 -2.55 50.92
N ARG A 407 32.28 -2.11 51.76
CA ARG A 407 31.10 -2.89 52.18
C ARG A 407 29.82 -2.15 51.83
N TYR A 408 28.78 -2.90 51.48
CA TYR A 408 27.46 -2.30 51.25
C TYR A 408 26.87 -1.80 52.58
N SER A 409 26.49 -0.53 52.61
CA SER A 409 26.06 0.20 53.82
C SER A 409 24.60 0.64 53.80
N GLY A 410 23.91 0.50 52.66
CA GLY A 410 22.48 0.77 52.56
C GLY A 410 22.01 0.87 51.11
N PRO A 411 20.73 1.21 50.87
CA PRO A 411 19.67 1.49 51.83
C PRO A 411 19.33 0.29 52.72
N ILE A 412 19.08 0.51 54.02
CA ILE A 412 18.76 -0.55 54.98
C ILE A 412 17.27 -0.56 55.30
N LEU A 413 16.66 -1.75 55.25
CA LEU A 413 15.34 -2.03 55.77
C LEU A 413 15.46 -2.90 57.03
N GLN A 414 14.99 -2.38 58.16
CA GLN A 414 14.99 -3.11 59.42
C GLN A 414 13.64 -3.81 59.62
N ILE A 415 13.69 -5.14 59.74
CA ILE A 415 12.55 -5.97 60.16
C ILE A 415 12.69 -6.17 61.68
N PRO A 416 11.69 -5.74 62.47
CA PRO A 416 11.77 -5.60 63.92
C PRO A 416 11.84 -6.91 64.69
#